data_AF-A0A932HCK2-F1
#
_entry.id   AF-A0A932HCK2-F1
#
_cell.length_a   1.000
_cell.length_b   1.000
_cell.length_c   1.000
_cell.angle_alpha   90.00
_cell.angle_beta   90.00
_cell.angle_gamma   90.00
#
_symmetry.space_group_name_H-M   'P 1'
#
loop_
_entity.id
_entity.type
_entity.pdbx_description
1 polymer ?
#
loop_
_entity_poly.entity_id
_entity_poly.type
_entity_poly.pdbx_seq_one_letter_code
_entity_poly.pdbx_strand_id
1 'polypeptide(L)'
;MRGGRWHGYGTLEEAYAIAAVALKALEGRLAAHEWLALDRPTIADVACYSYTVFAPEGGISLKPYPAVRAWLARVRALPGYLDIPSYDGAGGPLVE
;
A
#
# COMPACT_ATOMS: atom_id res chain seq x y z
N MET A 1 -11.70 6.45 -24.73
CA MET A 1 -11.81 5.15 -24.03
C MET A 1 -10.58 4.32 -24.37
N ARG A 2 -9.59 4.19 -23.47
CA ARG A 2 -8.46 3.28 -23.69
C ARG A 2 -8.81 1.94 -23.03
N GLY A 3 -9.09 0.95 -23.89
CA GLY A 3 -9.42 -0.41 -23.52
C GLY A 3 -8.32 -1.08 -22.71
N GLY A 4 -8.76 -2.00 -21.85
CA GLY A 4 -7.94 -2.76 -20.92
C GLY A 4 -6.77 -3.44 -21.62
N ARG A 5 -5.57 -3.12 -21.13
CA ARG A 5 -4.33 -3.75 -21.57
C ARG A 5 -3.77 -4.58 -20.42
N TRP A 6 -4.53 -5.59 -19.99
CA TRP A 6 -3.99 -6.68 -19.19
C TRP A 6 -3.29 -7.66 -20.15
N HIS A 7 -2.21 -7.23 -20.82
CA HIS A 7 -1.43 -8.07 -21.73
C HIS A 7 -0.02 -8.23 -21.17
N GLY A 8 0.36 -9.46 -20.83
CA GLY A 8 1.73 -9.86 -20.47
C GLY A 8 2.19 -9.42 -19.08
N TYR A 9 3.21 -10.11 -18.56
CA TYR A 9 3.98 -9.64 -17.40
C TYR A 9 4.61 -8.30 -17.81
N GLY A 10 4.10 -7.18 -17.27
CA GLY A 10 4.67 -5.86 -17.50
C GLY A 10 6.13 -5.79 -17.04
N THR A 11 6.88 -4.82 -17.56
CA THR A 11 8.26 -4.57 -17.14
C THR A 11 8.32 -4.02 -15.72
N LEU A 12 9.48 -4.14 -15.06
CA LEU A 12 9.71 -3.54 -13.75
C LEU A 12 9.54 -2.01 -13.78
N GLU A 13 9.96 -1.36 -14.86
CA GLU A 13 9.81 0.08 -15.06
C GLU A 13 8.33 0.49 -15.15
N GLU A 14 7.52 -0.27 -15.90
CA GLU A 14 6.07 -0.04 -15.96
C GLU A 14 5.42 -0.24 -14.58
N ALA A 15 5.86 -1.24 -13.82
CA ALA A 15 5.38 -1.46 -12.45
C ALA A 15 5.71 -0.26 -11.54
N TYR A 16 6.91 0.31 -11.64
CA TYR A 16 7.28 1.52 -10.89
C TYR A 16 6.49 2.75 -11.33
N ALA A 17 6.24 2.92 -12.62
CA ALA A 17 5.41 4.00 -13.12
C ALA A 17 3.97 3.89 -12.58
N ILE A 18 3.40 2.69 -12.58
CA ILE A 18 2.07 2.41 -12.02
C ILE A 18 2.04 2.70 -10.52
N ALA A 19 3.05 2.21 -9.78
CA ALA A 19 3.14 2.45 -8.34
C ALA A 19 3.23 3.93 -7.99
N ALA A 20 4.02 4.71 -8.74
CA ALA A 20 4.13 6.15 -8.53
C ALA A 20 2.79 6.88 -8.73
N VAL A 21 2.01 6.48 -9.74
CA VAL A 21 0.66 7.03 -9.98
C VAL A 21 -0.29 6.65 -8.84
N ALA A 22 -0.30 5.39 -8.42
CA ALA A 22 -1.16 4.91 -7.34
C ALA A 22 -0.84 5.58 -6.00
N LEU A 23 0.44 5.65 -5.62
CA LEU A 23 0.88 6.29 -4.38
C LEU A 23 0.60 7.79 -4.38
N LYS A 24 0.73 8.46 -5.53
CA LYS A 24 0.35 9.88 -5.65
C LYS A 24 -1.16 10.08 -5.44
N ALA A 25 -2.00 9.17 -5.94
CA ALA A 25 -3.44 9.22 -5.71
C ALA A 25 -3.81 8.98 -4.23
N LEU A 26 -3.19 7.98 -3.60
CA LEU A 26 -3.35 7.73 -2.16
C LEU A 26 -2.90 8.92 -1.32
N GLU A 27 -1.71 9.47 -1.59
CA GLU A 27 -1.20 10.65 -0.90
C GLU A 27 -2.15 11.84 -1.03
N GLY A 28 -2.66 12.11 -2.24
CA GLY A 28 -3.61 13.20 -2.46
C GLY A 28 -4.91 13.03 -1.66
N ARG A 29 -5.44 11.81 -1.58
CA ARG A 29 -6.63 11.50 -0.76
C ARG A 29 -6.33 11.64 0.73
N LEU A 30 -5.23 11.08 1.19
CA LEU A 30 -4.87 11.00 2.61
C LEU A 30 -4.31 12.31 3.17
N ALA A 31 -3.85 13.21 2.31
CA ALA A 31 -3.44 14.56 2.73
C ALA A 31 -4.61 15.38 3.28
N ALA A 32 -5.85 15.09 2.85
CA ALA A 32 -7.05 15.79 3.31
C ALA A 32 -7.96 14.94 4.21
N HIS A 33 -7.69 13.64 4.35
CA HIS A 33 -8.58 12.71 5.06
C HIS A 33 -7.79 11.63 5.79
N GLU A 34 -8.29 11.20 6.96
CA GLU A 34 -7.62 10.16 7.74
C GLU A 34 -7.78 8.74 7.16
N TRP A 35 -8.84 8.51 6.37
CA TRP A 35 -9.23 7.21 5.82
C TRP A 35 -9.58 7.29 4.33
N LEU A 36 -9.46 6.17 3.62
CA LEU A 36 -9.66 6.16 2.15
C LEU A 36 -11.11 6.39 1.73
N ALA A 37 -12.08 6.01 2.54
CA ALA A 37 -13.51 6.24 2.29
C ALA A 37 -14.23 6.58 3.59
N LEU A 38 -15.18 7.52 3.52
CA LEU A 38 -15.87 8.06 4.70
C LEU A 38 -14.86 8.65 5.71
N ASP A 39 -15.30 8.86 6.96
CA ASP A 39 -14.47 9.36 8.07
C ASP A 39 -14.16 8.25 9.09
N ARG A 40 -14.05 7.00 8.62
CA ARG A 40 -13.76 5.82 9.46
C ARG A 40 -13.05 4.74 8.64
N PRO A 41 -12.35 3.76 9.25
CA PRO A 41 -11.75 2.66 8.50
C PRO A 41 -12.82 1.81 7.80
N THR A 42 -12.50 1.40 6.57
CA THR A 42 -13.38 0.57 5.72
C THR A 42 -12.58 -0.50 4.98
N ILE A 43 -13.28 -1.34 4.21
CA ILE A 43 -12.64 -2.30 3.30
C ILE A 43 -11.73 -1.65 2.26
N ALA A 44 -11.90 -0.36 1.95
CA ALA A 44 -11.00 0.37 1.07
C ALA A 44 -9.59 0.44 1.65
N ASP A 45 -9.49 0.68 2.97
CA ASP A 45 -8.21 0.72 3.67
C ASP A 45 -7.54 -0.65 3.66
N VAL A 46 -8.31 -1.71 3.92
CA VAL A 46 -7.81 -3.10 3.89
C VAL A 46 -7.28 -3.47 2.51
N ALA A 47 -8.02 -3.13 1.44
CA ALA A 47 -7.65 -3.47 0.06
C ALA A 47 -6.35 -2.79 -0.39
N CYS A 48 -6.09 -1.57 0.06
CA CYS A 48 -4.88 -0.83 -0.30
C CYS A 48 -3.71 -1.07 0.67
N TYR A 49 -3.98 -1.35 1.94
CA TYR A 49 -2.95 -1.43 2.99
C TYR A 49 -1.93 -2.54 2.72
N SER A 50 -2.41 -3.75 2.42
CA SER A 50 -1.57 -4.94 2.29
C SER A 50 -0.49 -4.79 1.23
N TYR A 51 -0.80 -4.21 0.07
CA TYR A 51 0.21 -3.97 -0.97
C TYR A 51 1.07 -2.74 -0.69
N THR A 52 0.50 -1.71 -0.05
CA THR A 52 1.24 -0.47 0.20
C THR A 52 2.32 -0.66 1.26
N VAL A 53 2.06 -1.44 2.32
CA VAL A 53 3.02 -1.67 3.39
C VAL A 53 4.27 -2.42 2.93
N PHE A 54 4.14 -3.30 1.92
CA PHE A 54 5.25 -4.05 1.31
C PHE A 54 5.87 -3.38 0.09
N ALA A 55 5.44 -2.16 -0.30
CA ALA A 55 6.04 -1.43 -1.41
C ALA A 55 7.59 -1.36 -1.34
N PRO A 56 8.23 -1.21 -0.15
CA PRO A 56 9.68 -1.23 -0.03
C PRO A 56 10.34 -2.56 -0.45
N GLU A 57 9.68 -3.71 -0.27
CA GLU A 57 10.21 -5.02 -0.72
C GLU A 57 10.32 -5.08 -2.25
N GLY A 58 9.46 -4.36 -2.97
CA GLY A 58 9.55 -4.17 -4.41
C GLY A 58 10.52 -3.06 -4.85
N GLY A 59 11.26 -2.44 -3.92
CA GLY A 59 12.17 -1.32 -4.21
C GLY A 59 11.47 0.05 -4.31
N ILE A 60 10.20 0.17 -3.90
CA ILE A 60 9.45 1.43 -3.96
C ILE A 60 9.53 2.15 -2.61
N SER A 61 10.17 3.32 -2.60
CA SER A 61 10.31 4.14 -1.39
C SER A 61 9.01 4.86 -1.02
N LEU A 62 8.56 4.68 0.22
CA LEU A 62 7.43 5.44 0.79
C LEU A 62 7.83 6.76 1.45
N LYS A 63 9.14 7.09 1.48
CA LYS A 63 9.63 8.34 2.08
C LYS A 63 8.97 9.61 1.51
N PRO A 64 8.68 9.71 0.19
CA PRO A 64 8.04 10.90 -0.38
C PRO A 64 6.56 11.10 0.00
N TYR A 65 5.91 10.11 0.62
CA TYR A 65 4.45 10.09 0.83
C TYR A 65 4.10 10.10 2.33
N PRO A 66 4.23 11.27 3.02
CA PRO A 66 4.01 11.36 4.46
C PRO A 66 2.58 11.03 4.89
N ALA A 67 1.55 11.40 4.13
CA ALA A 67 0.17 11.08 4.48
C ALA A 67 -0.09 9.57 4.36
N VAL A 68 0.45 8.92 3.33
CA VAL A 68 0.43 7.46 3.19
C VAL A 68 1.10 6.80 4.40
N ARG A 69 2.28 7.25 4.82
CA ARG A 69 2.95 6.66 6.00
C ARG A 69 2.16 6.84 7.29
N ALA A 70 1.54 8.01 7.49
CA ALA A 70 0.70 8.27 8.66
C ALA A 70 -0.54 7.35 8.67
N TRP A 71 -1.16 7.15 7.50
CA TRP A 71 -2.27 6.21 7.33
C TRP A 71 -1.86 4.76 7.59
N LEU A 72 -0.69 4.30 7.11
CA LEU A 72 -0.18 2.96 7.41
C LEU A 72 -0.02 2.74 8.92
N ALA A 73 0.55 3.72 9.64
CA ALA A 73 0.70 3.66 11.09
C ALA A 73 -0.67 3.63 11.79
N ARG A 74 -1.65 4.38 11.28
CA ARG A 74 -3.02 4.41 11.80
C ARG A 74 -3.75 3.08 11.62
N VAL A 75 -3.58 2.41 10.47
CA VAL A 75 -4.15 1.08 10.23
C VAL A 75 -3.55 0.05 11.21
N ARG A 76 -2.23 0.08 11.44
CA ARG A 76 -1.55 -0.79 12.43
C ARG A 76 -2.05 -0.60 13.86
N ALA A 77 -2.57 0.59 14.18
CA ALA A 77 -3.09 0.93 15.50
C ALA A 77 -4.56 0.52 15.71
N LEU A 78 -5.24 -0.05 14.70
CA LEU A 78 -6.63 -0.47 14.84
C LEU A 78 -6.77 -1.67 15.81
N PRO A 79 -7.81 -1.68 16.67
CA PRO A 79 -8.10 -2.83 17.53
C PRO A 79 -8.26 -4.11 16.72
N GLY A 80 -7.56 -5.18 17.12
CA GLY A 80 -7.59 -6.46 16.43
C GLY A 80 -6.73 -6.53 15.17
N TYR A 81 -5.88 -5.53 14.90
CA TYR A 81 -4.86 -5.64 13.87
C TYR A 81 -3.93 -6.82 14.17
N LEU A 82 -3.81 -7.74 13.22
CA LEU A 82 -2.82 -8.81 13.22
C LEU A 82 -1.73 -8.40 12.25
N ASP A 83 -0.49 -8.36 12.74
CA ASP A 83 0.61 -7.95 11.89
C ASP A 83 0.82 -8.95 10.75
N ILE A 84 1.19 -8.44 9.59
CA ILE A 84 1.47 -9.28 8.44
C ILE A 84 2.93 -9.71 8.58
N PRO A 85 3.23 -11.01 8.74
CA PRO A 85 4.61 -11.47 8.87
C PRO A 85 5.38 -11.05 7.62
N SER A 86 6.46 -10.29 7.78
CA SER A 86 7.40 -10.04 6.69
C SER A 86 8.11 -11.34 6.36
N TYR A 87 8.24 -11.66 5.08
CA TYR A 87 9.02 -12.81 4.65
C TYR A 87 10.50 -12.40 4.64
N ASP A 88 11.29 -12.91 5.57
CA ASP A 88 12.75 -12.64 5.66
C ASP A 88 13.58 -13.35 4.57
N GLY A 89 12.92 -13.98 3.59
CA GLY A 89 13.56 -14.75 2.54
C GLY A 89 13.96 -16.17 2.97
N ALA A 90 13.83 -16.54 4.25
CA ALA A 90 14.24 -17.84 4.79
C ALA A 90 13.08 -18.85 4.93
N GLY A 91 11.85 -18.47 4.59
CA GLY A 91 10.73 -19.43 4.50
C GLY A 91 10.02 -19.77 5.80
N GLY A 92 10.22 -19.01 6.88
CA GLY A 92 9.48 -19.19 8.14
C GLY A 92 8.58 -18.00 8.46
N PRO A 93 7.36 -18.21 9.00
CA PRO A 93 6.65 -17.14 9.67
C PRO A 93 7.39 -16.76 10.96
N LEU A 94 7.71 -15.48 11.14
CA LEU A 94 8.24 -14.95 12.39
C LEU A 94 7.10 -14.74 13.39
N VAL A 95 6.64 -15.82 14.00
CA VAL A 95 5.83 -15.81 15.23
C VAL A 95 6.27 -16.94 16.16
N GLU A 96 7.22 -16.64 17.04
CA GLU A 96 7.19 -16.90 18.50
C GLU A 96 8.00 -15.82 19.22
#